data_AF-A0A674D7E2-F1
#
_entry.id   AF-A0A674D7E2-F1
#
_cell.length_a   1.000
_cell.length_b   1.000
_cell.length_c   1.000
_cell.angle_alpha   90.00
_cell.angle_beta   90.00
_cell.angle_gamma   90.00
#
_symmetry.space_group_name_H-M   'P 1'
#
loop_
_entity.id
_entity.type
_entity.pdbx_description
1 polymer ?
#
loop_
_entity_poly.entity_id
_entity_poly.type
_entity_poly.pdbx_seq_one_letter_code
_entity_poly.pdbx_strand_id
1 'polypeptide(L)'
;MSDSDDDIPQLSAATLAALQEFYTEERDGLVQSTAPVDKYSVGAVEEDWRMSQFWYSDETATRLVEEVIHEAGKGGRIACLSAPSVYQKLKQGVVEGSDGVSAVVLEYDRRFATYGQEFIFYDYNEPLALPEDVAPQSFDVVLADPPYLSEECLNKVAQTVKYLAKGKVLLCTGEPHIAVSVLGLVPFSIPHTTEYGHSYTYQNDMPLSAAFKKI
;
A
#
# COMPACT_ATOMS: atom_id res chain seq x y z
N MET A 1 -31.95 -10.68 46.34
CA MET A 1 -31.74 -12.14 46.45
C MET A 1 -32.09 -12.74 45.10
N SER A 2 -31.12 -13.41 44.47
CA SER A 2 -31.11 -14.20 43.21
C SER A 2 -31.53 -13.48 41.92
N ASP A 3 -30.65 -13.15 40.97
CA ASP A 3 -29.72 -13.94 40.15
C ASP A 3 -30.42 -14.70 39.01
N SER A 4 -30.23 -14.24 37.77
CA SER A 4 -30.55 -14.96 36.54
C SER A 4 -29.74 -14.34 35.39
N ASP A 5 -28.45 -14.64 35.41
CA ASP A 5 -27.48 -14.42 34.32
C ASP A 5 -27.56 -15.56 33.26
N ASP A 6 -28.72 -16.22 33.16
CA ASP A 6 -28.91 -17.52 32.47
C ASP A 6 -29.23 -17.41 30.96
N ASP A 7 -29.27 -16.21 30.39
CA ASP A 7 -29.61 -15.98 28.97
C ASP A 7 -28.38 -15.66 28.08
N ILE A 8 -27.16 -15.98 28.52
CA ILE A 8 -25.98 -15.91 27.65
C ILE A 8 -25.81 -17.26 26.93
N PRO A 9 -25.97 -17.34 25.60
CA PRO A 9 -25.76 -18.58 24.88
C PRO A 9 -24.31 -19.05 25.06
N GLN A 10 -24.14 -20.22 25.69
CA GLN A 10 -22.84 -20.85 25.88
C GLN A 10 -22.53 -21.79 24.73
N LEU A 11 -21.28 -21.80 24.28
CA LEU A 11 -20.80 -22.78 23.32
C LEU A 11 -20.91 -24.18 23.92
N SER A 12 -21.33 -25.16 23.11
CA SER A 12 -21.28 -26.55 23.54
C SER A 12 -19.83 -26.95 23.88
N ALA A 13 -19.64 -27.86 24.83
CA ALA A 13 -18.31 -28.32 25.21
C ALA A 13 -17.50 -28.86 24.00
N ALA A 14 -18.20 -29.49 23.04
CA ALA A 14 -17.59 -29.97 21.81
C ALA A 14 -17.13 -28.83 20.89
N THR A 15 -17.94 -27.77 20.75
CA THR A 15 -17.58 -26.58 19.97
C THR A 15 -16.41 -25.84 20.61
N LEU A 16 -16.41 -25.72 21.93
CA LEU A 16 -15.36 -25.04 22.69
C LEU A 16 -14.02 -25.81 22.58
N ALA A 17 -14.07 -27.14 22.66
CA ALA A 17 -12.91 -28.00 22.43
C ALA A 17 -12.37 -27.88 21.00
N ALA A 18 -13.23 -27.92 19.98
CA ALA A 18 -12.81 -27.73 18.59
C ALA A 18 -12.19 -26.34 18.35
N LEU A 19 -12.73 -25.30 19.00
CA LEU A 19 -12.17 -23.94 18.92
C LEU A 19 -10.79 -23.86 19.60
N GLN A 20 -10.62 -24.52 20.74
CA GLN A 20 -9.34 -24.60 21.44
C GLN A 20 -8.30 -25.38 20.64
N GLU A 21 -8.71 -26.47 20.01
CA GLU A 21 -7.86 -27.28 19.14
C GLU A 21 -7.40 -26.45 17.93
N PHE A 22 -8.31 -25.72 17.28
CA PHE A 22 -7.97 -24.77 16.21
C PHE A 22 -6.97 -23.70 16.65
N TYR A 23 -7.18 -23.04 17.80
CA TYR A 23 -6.23 -22.03 18.31
C TYR A 23 -4.87 -22.64 18.70
N THR A 24 -4.85 -23.90 19.11
CA THR A 24 -3.61 -24.61 19.43
C THR A 24 -2.86 -24.97 18.16
N GLU A 25 -3.57 -25.43 17.12
CA GLU A 25 -3.01 -25.69 15.79
C GLU A 25 -2.47 -24.43 15.12
N GLU A 26 -3.16 -23.28 15.20
CA GLU A 26 -2.63 -22.00 14.70
C GLU A 26 -1.37 -21.58 15.44
N ARG A 27 -1.38 -21.70 16.78
CA ARG A 27 -0.21 -21.35 17.60
C ARG A 27 0.97 -22.26 17.30
N ASP A 28 0.74 -23.56 17.12
CA ASP A 28 1.80 -24.54 16.85
C ASP A 28 2.28 -24.46 15.39
N GLY A 29 1.41 -24.07 14.44
CA GLY A 29 1.77 -23.75 13.05
C GLY A 29 2.68 -22.52 12.93
N LEU A 30 2.47 -21.51 13.77
CA LEU A 30 3.34 -20.32 13.88
C LEU A 30 4.73 -20.63 14.46
N VAL A 31 4.89 -21.72 15.21
CA VAL A 31 6.18 -22.12 15.82
C VAL A 31 7.11 -22.81 14.81
N GLN A 32 6.60 -23.21 13.64
CA GLN A 32 7.36 -23.98 12.65
C GLN A 32 8.07 -23.17 11.55
N SER A 33 7.94 -21.83 11.53
CA SER A 33 8.77 -20.96 10.69
C SER A 33 9.82 -20.22 11.53
N THR A 34 10.89 -20.90 11.93
CA THR A 34 12.06 -20.28 12.59
C THR A 34 13.02 -19.58 11.61
N ALA A 35 12.60 -19.32 10.37
CA ALA A 35 13.27 -18.35 9.52
C ALA A 35 12.82 -16.95 9.94
N PRO A 36 13.72 -15.96 10.10
CA PRO A 36 13.28 -14.58 10.30
C PRO A 36 12.41 -14.20 9.11
N VAL A 37 11.11 -14.01 9.34
CA VAL A 37 10.20 -13.48 8.32
C VAL A 37 10.78 -12.13 7.93
N ASP A 38 11.23 -12.02 6.69
CA ASP A 38 11.71 -10.75 6.17
C ASP A 38 10.55 -9.75 6.29
N LYS A 39 10.75 -8.71 7.10
CA LYS A 39 9.73 -7.68 7.40
C LYS A 39 9.29 -6.91 6.15
N TYR A 40 10.03 -7.05 5.05
CA TYR A 40 9.71 -6.50 3.74
C TYR A 40 9.03 -7.52 2.81
N SER A 41 8.67 -8.71 3.31
CA SER A 41 7.82 -9.64 2.56
C SER A 41 6.42 -9.05 2.38
N VAL A 42 5.90 -9.09 1.16
CA VAL A 42 4.49 -8.73 0.90
C VAL A 42 3.61 -9.71 1.65
N GLY A 43 2.73 -9.21 2.51
CA GLY A 43 1.92 -10.03 3.43
C GLY A 43 2.56 -10.33 4.79
N ALA A 44 3.77 -9.83 5.08
CA ALA A 44 4.33 -9.89 6.44
C ALA A 44 3.46 -9.13 7.48
N VAL A 45 2.67 -8.17 6.99
CA VAL A 45 1.56 -7.56 7.70
C VAL A 45 0.28 -8.04 7.01
N GLU A 46 -0.59 -8.71 7.76
CA GLU A 46 -1.88 -9.21 7.25
C GLU A 46 -2.81 -8.06 6.88
N GLU A 47 -3.60 -8.25 5.82
CA GLU A 47 -4.60 -7.29 5.35
C GLU A 47 -5.66 -7.01 6.43
N ASP A 48 -5.96 -5.74 6.68
CA ASP A 48 -7.13 -5.32 7.45
C ASP A 48 -8.19 -4.71 6.52
N TRP A 49 -9.24 -5.48 6.25
CA TRP A 49 -10.39 -5.07 5.44
C TRP A 49 -11.09 -3.81 5.98
N ARG A 50 -11.00 -3.52 7.29
CA ARG A 50 -11.58 -2.29 7.88
C ARG A 50 -10.82 -1.05 7.45
N MET A 51 -9.55 -1.20 7.09
CA MET A 51 -8.68 -0.15 6.57
C MET A 51 -8.66 -0.11 5.03
N SER A 52 -9.44 -0.98 4.36
CA SER A 52 -9.44 -1.11 2.91
C SER A 52 -8.05 -1.48 2.35
N GLN A 53 -7.34 -2.35 3.07
CA GLN A 53 -6.03 -2.85 2.66
C GLN A 53 -6.16 -4.03 1.70
N PHE A 54 -5.53 -3.90 0.53
CA PHE A 54 -5.42 -4.96 -0.46
C PHE A 54 -4.00 -4.99 -0.98
N TRP A 55 -3.32 -6.13 -0.88
CA TRP A 55 -1.93 -6.25 -1.29
C TRP A 55 -1.82 -6.59 -2.77
N TYR A 56 -0.90 -5.92 -3.46
CA TYR A 56 -0.56 -6.28 -4.83
C TYR A 56 0.07 -7.66 -4.88
N SER A 57 -0.22 -8.39 -5.95
CA SER A 57 0.53 -9.60 -6.29
C SER A 57 2.00 -9.28 -6.51
N ASP A 58 2.86 -10.28 -6.30
CA ASP A 58 4.31 -10.15 -6.45
C ASP A 58 4.71 -9.55 -7.81
N GLU A 59 4.09 -10.06 -8.88
CA GLU A 59 4.26 -9.60 -10.26
C GLU A 59 3.86 -8.12 -10.42
N THR A 60 2.72 -7.73 -9.86
CA THR A 60 2.23 -6.35 -9.95
C THR A 60 3.15 -5.40 -9.21
N ALA A 61 3.51 -5.72 -7.96
CA ALA A 61 4.39 -4.89 -7.15
C ALA A 61 5.74 -4.72 -7.84
N THR A 62 6.26 -5.79 -8.47
CA THR A 62 7.53 -5.75 -9.22
C THR A 62 7.47 -4.74 -10.37
N ARG A 63 6.41 -4.78 -11.19
CA ARG A 63 6.23 -3.83 -12.30
C ARG A 63 6.08 -2.38 -11.84
N LEU A 64 5.33 -2.16 -10.75
CA LEU A 64 5.19 -0.83 -10.16
C LEU A 64 6.55 -0.31 -9.66
N VAL A 65 7.36 -1.18 -9.03
CA VAL A 65 8.71 -0.86 -8.57
C VAL A 65 9.64 -0.51 -9.74
N GLU A 66 9.64 -1.30 -10.82
CA GLU A 66 10.41 -1.02 -12.03
C GLU A 66 10.11 0.38 -12.58
N GLU A 67 8.83 0.74 -12.65
CA GLU A 67 8.38 2.04 -13.15
C GLU A 67 8.83 3.20 -12.25
N VAL A 68 8.62 3.09 -10.94
CA VAL A 68 9.02 4.18 -10.03
C VAL A 68 10.53 4.34 -9.93
N ILE A 69 11.32 3.26 -10.04
CA ILE A 69 12.78 3.34 -10.09
C ILE A 69 13.22 4.04 -11.37
N HIS A 70 12.65 3.64 -12.52
CA HIS A 70 12.94 4.26 -13.81
C HIS A 70 12.65 5.77 -13.77
N GLU A 71 11.47 6.14 -13.28
CA GLU A 71 11.04 7.53 -13.23
C GLU A 71 11.79 8.37 -12.19
N ALA A 72 12.14 7.79 -11.03
CA ALA A 72 12.93 8.48 -10.01
C ALA A 72 14.37 8.72 -10.48
N GLY A 73 14.93 7.79 -11.25
CA GLY A 73 16.31 7.82 -11.69
C GLY A 73 17.32 7.60 -10.56
N LYS A 74 18.61 7.57 -10.90
CA LYS A 74 19.68 7.31 -9.94
C LYS A 74 19.75 8.42 -8.88
N GLY A 75 19.68 8.01 -7.61
CA GLY A 75 19.65 8.90 -6.45
C GLY A 75 18.27 9.50 -6.16
N GLY A 76 17.24 9.08 -6.89
CA GLY A 76 15.88 9.62 -6.74
C GLY A 76 15.22 9.24 -5.42
N ARG A 77 14.26 10.06 -5.01
CA ARG A 77 13.47 9.87 -3.78
C ARG A 77 12.02 9.55 -4.10
N ILE A 78 11.53 8.44 -3.58
CA ILE A 78 10.20 7.88 -3.84
C ILE A 78 9.34 7.98 -2.58
N ALA A 79 8.09 8.39 -2.73
CA ALA A 79 7.08 8.26 -1.69
C ALA A 79 6.05 7.19 -2.10
N CYS A 80 5.90 6.15 -1.28
CA CYS A 80 4.81 5.18 -1.38
C CYS A 80 3.68 5.62 -0.45
N LEU A 81 2.65 6.24 -1.00
CA LEU A 81 1.50 6.78 -0.28
C LEU A 81 0.37 5.76 -0.27
N SER A 82 0.04 5.23 0.90
CA SER A 82 -0.97 4.17 1.07
C SER A 82 -0.70 2.90 0.25
N ALA A 83 0.59 2.64 -0.07
CA ALA A 83 1.00 1.57 -0.98
C ALA A 83 2.14 0.72 -0.37
N PRO A 84 1.88 -0.02 0.72
CA PRO A 84 2.93 -0.65 1.51
C PRO A 84 3.51 -1.88 0.81
N SER A 85 2.70 -2.60 0.03
CA SER A 85 3.14 -3.76 -0.77
C SER A 85 4.17 -3.38 -1.84
N VAL A 86 4.06 -2.18 -2.43
CA VAL A 86 5.06 -1.66 -3.38
C VAL A 86 6.34 -1.27 -2.65
N TYR A 87 6.23 -0.59 -1.51
CA TYR A 87 7.38 -0.26 -0.66
C TYR A 87 8.14 -1.52 -0.22
N GLN A 88 7.42 -2.53 0.23
CA GLN A 88 7.96 -3.84 0.61
C GLN A 88 8.75 -4.47 -0.55
N LYS A 89 8.15 -4.53 -1.75
CA LYS A 89 8.83 -5.03 -2.95
C LYS A 89 10.08 -4.24 -3.30
N LEU A 90 10.05 -2.91 -3.18
CA LEU A 90 11.22 -2.06 -3.40
C LEU A 90 12.35 -2.38 -2.41
N LYS A 91 12.01 -2.60 -1.12
CA LYS A 91 12.98 -2.90 -0.06
C LYS A 91 13.56 -4.31 -0.11
N GLN A 92 12.91 -5.25 -0.80
CA GLN A 92 13.51 -6.56 -1.09
C GLN A 92 14.75 -6.45 -1.99
N GLY A 93 14.93 -5.35 -2.72
CA GLY A 93 16.12 -5.10 -3.54
C GLY A 93 16.26 -6.04 -4.75
N VAL A 94 15.20 -6.76 -5.11
CA VAL A 94 15.20 -7.75 -6.21
C VAL A 94 15.06 -7.12 -7.59
N VAL A 95 14.62 -5.86 -7.67
CA VAL A 95 14.50 -5.10 -8.91
C VAL A 95 15.78 -4.29 -9.15
N GLU A 96 16.30 -4.35 -10.39
CA GLU A 96 17.49 -3.60 -10.77
C GLU A 96 17.32 -2.10 -10.48
N GLY A 97 18.32 -1.49 -9.82
CA GLY A 97 18.29 -0.07 -9.46
C GLY A 97 17.65 0.24 -8.10
N SER A 98 17.13 -0.74 -7.37
CA SER A 98 16.55 -0.54 -6.02
C SER A 98 17.53 0.10 -5.04
N ASP A 99 18.81 -0.31 -5.06
CA ASP A 99 19.87 0.27 -4.23
C ASP A 99 20.25 1.71 -4.62
N GLY A 100 19.81 2.15 -5.80
CA GLY A 100 20.08 3.46 -6.36
C GLY A 100 19.06 4.52 -5.95
N VAL A 101 17.98 4.17 -5.24
CA VAL A 101 16.91 5.09 -4.86
C VAL A 101 16.70 5.09 -3.34
N SER A 102 16.05 6.13 -2.84
CA SER A 102 15.57 6.19 -1.46
C SER A 102 14.05 6.21 -1.44
N ALA A 103 13.43 5.60 -0.44
CA ALA A 103 11.99 5.52 -0.37
C ALA A 103 11.46 5.60 1.06
N VAL A 104 10.29 6.21 1.20
CA VAL A 104 9.49 6.22 2.43
C VAL A 104 8.11 5.67 2.13
N VAL A 105 7.45 5.16 3.17
CA VAL A 105 6.05 4.75 3.12
C VAL A 105 5.22 5.65 4.03
N LEU A 106 4.16 6.22 3.48
CA LEU A 106 3.16 7.00 4.20
C LEU A 106 1.93 6.12 4.40
N GLU A 107 1.67 5.72 5.64
CA GLU A 107 0.66 4.71 5.95
C GLU A 107 -0.13 5.02 7.22
N TYR A 108 -1.41 4.65 7.21
CA TYR A 108 -2.28 4.79 8.38
C TYR A 108 -2.02 3.66 9.38
N ASP A 109 -1.70 2.47 8.88
CA ASP A 109 -1.49 1.30 9.72
C ASP A 109 -0.14 1.37 10.45
N ARG A 110 -0.22 1.56 11.76
CA ARG A 110 0.96 1.69 12.64
C ARG A 110 1.78 0.41 12.75
N ARG A 111 1.29 -0.75 12.28
CA ARG A 111 2.09 -1.98 12.20
C ARG A 111 3.33 -1.79 11.33
N PHE A 112 3.27 -0.92 10.33
CA PHE A 112 4.41 -0.57 9.47
C PHE A 112 5.48 0.31 10.17
N ALA A 113 5.26 0.76 11.41
CA ALA A 113 6.27 1.50 12.18
C ALA A 113 7.58 0.72 12.42
N THR A 114 7.58 -0.60 12.19
CA THR A 114 8.79 -1.44 12.15
C THR A 114 9.83 -1.01 11.08
N TYR A 115 9.44 -0.16 10.13
CA TYR A 115 10.35 0.44 9.15
C TYR A 115 11.09 1.69 9.68
N GLY A 116 10.82 2.13 10.91
CA GLY A 116 11.57 3.19 11.57
C GLY A 116 11.41 4.53 10.85
N GLN A 117 12.54 5.17 10.50
CA GLN A 117 12.56 6.50 9.87
C GLN A 117 11.95 6.53 8.45
N GLU A 118 11.79 5.36 7.83
CA GLU A 118 11.20 5.25 6.49
C GLU A 118 9.66 5.13 6.55
N PHE A 119 9.08 4.96 7.74
CA PHE A 119 7.63 5.00 7.96
C PHE A 119 7.19 6.39 8.44
N ILE A 120 6.18 6.92 7.77
CA ILE A 120 5.51 8.16 8.14
C ILE A 120 4.04 7.81 8.39
N PHE A 121 3.56 8.08 9.61
CA PHE A 121 2.13 7.94 9.88
C PHE A 121 1.36 8.97 9.06
N TYR A 122 0.35 8.50 8.32
CA TYR A 122 -0.42 9.32 7.41
C TYR A 122 -1.91 8.99 7.54
N ASP A 123 -2.72 9.99 7.83
CA ASP A 123 -4.18 9.92 7.77
C ASP A 123 -4.67 10.82 6.64
N TYR A 124 -5.29 10.23 5.62
CA TYR A 124 -5.81 11.00 4.49
C TYR A 124 -6.91 12.00 4.90
N ASN A 125 -7.53 11.85 6.08
CA ASN A 125 -8.48 12.84 6.61
C ASN A 125 -7.79 14.15 7.01
N GLU A 126 -6.50 14.09 7.34
CA GLU A 126 -5.64 15.23 7.64
C GLU A 126 -4.44 15.24 6.67
N PRO A 127 -4.67 15.46 5.36
CA PRO A 127 -3.71 15.14 4.29
C PRO A 127 -2.36 15.89 4.39
N LEU A 128 -2.34 17.04 5.07
CA LEU A 128 -1.15 17.87 5.26
C LEU A 128 -0.61 17.84 6.70
N ALA A 129 -1.14 16.97 7.57
CA ALA A 129 -0.59 16.72 8.91
C ALA A 129 0.65 15.82 8.84
N LEU A 130 1.64 16.25 8.04
CA LEU A 130 2.90 15.56 7.82
C LEU A 130 3.96 16.08 8.82
N PRO A 131 4.91 15.23 9.23
CA PRO A 131 6.06 15.66 10.02
C PRO A 131 6.84 16.81 9.38
N GLU A 132 7.45 17.69 10.19
CA GLU A 132 8.14 18.90 9.72
C GLU A 132 9.34 18.62 8.79
N ASP A 133 9.95 17.44 8.91
CA ASP A 133 11.05 16.98 8.07
C ASP A 133 10.60 16.50 6.67
N VAL A 134 9.28 16.40 6.45
CA VAL A 134 8.70 16.16 5.13
C VAL A 134 8.53 17.48 4.39
N ALA A 135 9.62 17.91 3.76
CA ALA A 135 9.64 19.12 2.94
C ALA A 135 8.69 19.02 1.73
N PRO A 136 8.04 20.12 1.33
CA PRO A 136 7.22 20.17 0.13
C PRO A 136 8.09 19.90 -1.11
N GLN A 137 7.50 19.24 -2.11
CA GLN A 137 8.09 18.94 -3.42
C GLN A 137 9.47 18.29 -3.29
N SER A 138 9.63 17.37 -2.33
CA SER A 138 10.90 16.73 -2.01
C SER A 138 11.05 15.34 -2.59
N PHE A 139 10.01 14.80 -3.25
CA PHE A 139 10.00 13.48 -3.86
C PHE A 139 10.01 13.58 -5.38
N ASP A 140 10.92 12.84 -6.02
CA ASP A 140 11.03 12.78 -7.48
C ASP A 140 9.84 12.02 -8.08
N VAL A 141 9.35 10.99 -7.39
CA VAL A 141 8.15 10.22 -7.75
C VAL A 141 7.28 9.99 -6.52
N VAL A 142 5.97 10.21 -6.66
CA VAL A 142 4.98 9.80 -5.66
C VAL A 142 4.11 8.71 -6.25
N LEU A 143 4.18 7.50 -5.69
CA LEU A 143 3.23 6.44 -5.99
C LEU A 143 2.13 6.47 -4.94
N ALA A 144 0.89 6.64 -5.36
CA ALA A 144 -0.26 6.74 -4.46
C ALA A 144 -1.28 5.65 -4.75
N ASP A 145 -1.79 4.99 -3.71
CA ASP A 145 -2.84 3.99 -3.81
C ASP A 145 -3.93 4.29 -2.75
N PRO A 146 -4.88 5.20 -3.05
CA PRO A 146 -5.86 5.66 -2.08
C PRO A 146 -6.69 4.50 -1.50
N PRO A 147 -6.99 4.50 -0.20
CA PRO A 147 -7.74 3.41 0.43
C PRO A 147 -9.18 3.31 -0.08
N TYR A 148 -9.75 4.40 -0.61
CA TYR A 148 -11.15 4.44 -1.06
C TYR A 148 -11.30 5.06 -2.44
N LEU A 149 -12.23 4.51 -3.23
CA LEU A 149 -12.62 5.01 -4.56
C LEU A 149 -13.66 6.16 -4.49
N SER A 150 -13.58 7.01 -3.47
CA SER A 150 -14.50 8.15 -3.31
C SER A 150 -13.85 9.45 -3.79
N GLU A 151 -14.65 10.34 -4.38
CA GLU A 151 -14.18 11.66 -4.81
C GLU A 151 -13.55 12.46 -3.66
N GLU A 152 -14.10 12.35 -2.44
CA GLU A 152 -13.52 12.97 -1.25
C GLU A 152 -12.12 12.41 -0.94
N CYS A 153 -11.96 11.09 -0.94
CA CYS A 153 -10.67 10.45 -0.67
C CYS A 153 -9.62 10.87 -1.71
N LEU A 154 -9.95 10.77 -3.00
CA LEU A 154 -9.05 11.20 -4.08
C LEU A 154 -8.70 12.68 -3.99
N ASN A 155 -9.63 13.57 -3.64
CA ASN A 155 -9.34 14.99 -3.45
C ASN A 155 -8.38 15.26 -2.29
N LYS A 156 -8.52 14.54 -1.17
CA LYS A 156 -7.60 14.67 -0.02
C LYS A 156 -6.22 14.09 -0.35
N VAL A 157 -6.17 12.89 -0.92
CA VAL A 157 -4.90 12.28 -1.37
C VAL A 157 -4.19 13.15 -2.39
N ALA A 158 -4.92 13.78 -3.31
CA ALA A 158 -4.34 14.70 -4.28
C ALA A 158 -3.69 15.92 -3.64
N GLN A 159 -4.17 16.41 -2.48
CA GLN A 159 -3.50 17.48 -1.74
C GLN A 159 -2.13 17.02 -1.25
N THR A 160 -2.06 15.83 -0.66
CA THR A 160 -0.80 15.20 -0.22
C THR A 160 0.14 14.99 -1.39
N VAL A 161 -0.34 14.42 -2.50
CA VAL A 161 0.45 14.20 -3.72
C VAL A 161 1.03 15.50 -4.25
N LYS A 162 0.21 16.56 -4.38
CA LYS A 162 0.66 17.89 -4.84
C LYS A 162 1.69 18.51 -3.88
N TYR A 163 1.55 18.26 -2.58
CA TYR A 163 2.52 18.71 -1.60
C TYR A 163 3.85 17.96 -1.70
N LEU A 164 3.83 16.64 -1.91
CA LEU A 164 5.03 15.79 -1.90
C LEU A 164 5.82 15.79 -3.22
N ALA A 165 5.12 15.76 -4.36
CA ALA A 165 5.72 15.50 -5.67
C ALA A 165 6.42 16.74 -6.25
N LYS A 166 7.63 16.54 -6.80
CA LYS A 166 8.28 17.52 -7.69
C LYS A 166 7.56 17.65 -9.04
N GLY A 167 6.90 16.58 -9.48
CA GLY A 167 6.10 16.60 -10.71
C GLY A 167 5.63 15.23 -11.18
N LYS A 168 6.36 14.15 -10.90
CA LYS A 168 5.99 12.79 -11.32
C LYS A 168 5.13 12.10 -10.27
N VAL A 169 4.02 11.54 -10.73
CA VAL A 169 3.03 10.87 -9.90
C VAL A 169 2.66 9.57 -10.59
N LEU A 170 2.50 8.50 -9.82
CA LEU A 170 1.90 7.25 -10.25
C LEU A 170 0.71 6.96 -9.32
N LEU A 171 -0.51 7.26 -9.77
CA LEU A 171 -1.71 7.00 -8.98
C LEU A 171 -2.30 5.64 -9.36
N CYS A 172 -2.46 4.71 -8.43
CA CYS A 172 -3.27 3.51 -8.61
C CYS A 172 -4.72 3.81 -8.19
N THR A 173 -5.68 3.72 -9.10
CA THR A 173 -7.10 3.88 -8.75
C THR A 173 -8.02 3.19 -9.76
N GLY A 174 -9.22 2.82 -9.32
CA GLY A 174 -10.31 2.34 -10.18
C GLY A 174 -11.17 3.45 -10.80
N GLU A 175 -10.94 4.73 -10.44
CA GLU A 175 -11.81 5.87 -10.82
C GLU A 175 -11.09 6.89 -11.74
N PRO A 176 -10.94 6.60 -13.05
CA PRO A 176 -10.21 7.43 -14.00
C PRO A 176 -10.71 8.86 -14.13
N HIS A 177 -12.02 9.05 -14.10
CA HIS A 177 -12.62 10.36 -14.32
C HIS A 177 -12.25 11.34 -13.22
N ILE A 178 -12.13 10.86 -11.98
CA ILE A 178 -11.77 11.69 -10.82
C ILE A 178 -10.27 11.99 -10.85
N ALA A 179 -9.42 11.00 -11.14
CA ALA A 179 -7.98 11.19 -11.25
C ALA A 179 -7.59 12.26 -12.28
N VAL A 180 -8.20 12.22 -13.47
CA VAL A 180 -7.99 13.22 -14.54
C VAL A 180 -8.45 14.61 -14.07
N SER A 181 -9.62 14.70 -13.45
CA SER A 181 -10.17 15.98 -12.98
C SER A 181 -9.30 16.66 -11.91
N VAL A 182 -8.85 15.88 -10.92
CA VAL A 182 -8.21 16.43 -9.71
C VAL A 182 -6.72 16.66 -9.89
N LEU A 183 -6.04 15.77 -10.63
CA LEU A 183 -4.59 15.75 -10.79
C LEU A 183 -4.12 15.99 -12.24
N GLY A 184 -5.04 16.04 -13.22
CA GLY A 184 -4.68 16.26 -14.63
C GLY A 184 -3.98 15.07 -15.28
N LEU A 185 -4.01 13.89 -14.66
CA LEU A 185 -3.18 12.77 -15.05
C LEU A 185 -3.71 12.06 -16.30
N VAL A 186 -2.82 11.44 -17.07
CA VAL A 186 -3.18 10.62 -18.24
C VAL A 186 -3.31 9.16 -17.83
N PRO A 187 -4.44 8.48 -18.14
CA PRO A 187 -4.61 7.06 -17.82
C PRO A 187 -3.68 6.19 -18.67
N PHE A 188 -3.08 5.19 -18.03
CA PHE A 188 -2.48 4.04 -18.70
C PHE A 188 -2.78 2.76 -17.91
N SER A 189 -2.59 1.60 -18.54
CA SER A 189 -2.83 0.31 -17.91
C SER A 189 -1.52 -0.46 -17.77
N ILE A 190 -1.23 -0.89 -16.55
CA ILE A 190 -0.32 -2.00 -16.29
C ILE A 190 -1.19 -3.26 -16.31
N PRO A 191 -0.85 -4.32 -17.06
CA PRO A 191 -1.62 -5.55 -17.01
C PRO A 191 -1.53 -6.16 -15.60
N HIS A 192 -2.66 -6.34 -14.94
CA HIS A 192 -2.74 -6.90 -13.58
C HIS A 192 -3.52 -8.22 -13.56
N THR A 193 -3.15 -9.09 -12.62
CA THR A 193 -3.95 -10.23 -12.17
C THR A 193 -4.22 -10.03 -10.67
N THR A 194 -5.45 -9.69 -10.32
CA THR A 194 -6.02 -9.74 -8.97
C THR A 194 -7.38 -10.45 -9.06
N GLU A 195 -7.87 -11.04 -7.97
CA GLU A 195 -9.21 -11.68 -7.95
C GLU A 195 -10.38 -10.67 -8.11
N TYR A 196 -10.13 -9.34 -8.01
CA TYR A 196 -11.19 -8.33 -7.87
C TYR A 196 -11.11 -7.10 -8.79
N GLY A 197 -10.37 -7.16 -9.91
CA GLY A 197 -10.54 -6.21 -11.02
C GLY A 197 -9.43 -5.17 -11.21
N HIS A 198 -9.53 -4.45 -12.32
CA HIS A 198 -8.48 -3.62 -12.92
C HIS A 198 -8.11 -2.39 -12.07
N SER A 199 -6.83 -2.24 -11.72
CA SER A 199 -6.25 -0.95 -11.32
C SER A 199 -5.73 -0.19 -12.53
N TYR A 200 -6.09 1.08 -12.64
CA TYR A 200 -5.52 2.00 -13.63
C TYR A 200 -4.42 2.82 -12.97
N THR A 201 -3.38 3.11 -13.74
CA THR A 201 -2.24 3.91 -13.27
C THR A 201 -2.15 5.21 -14.07
N TYR A 202 -1.79 6.32 -13.43
CA TYR A 202 -1.83 7.64 -14.09
C TYR A 202 -0.58 8.48 -13.80
N GLN A 203 -0.06 9.18 -14.83
CA GLN A 203 1.16 10.01 -14.78
C GLN A 203 0.96 11.38 -15.46
N ASN A 204 1.80 12.38 -15.12
CA ASN A 204 1.90 13.68 -15.78
C ASN A 204 3.03 13.70 -16.85
N ASP A 205 2.76 14.32 -18.01
CA ASP A 205 3.66 14.62 -19.15
C ASP A 205 4.60 13.49 -19.64
N MET A 206 4.23 12.86 -20.77
CA MET A 206 4.85 11.65 -21.38
C MET A 206 6.22 11.88 -22.09
N PRO A 207 7.10 10.84 -22.17
CA PRO A 207 7.00 9.86 -23.27
C PRO A 207 7.21 8.38 -22.88
N LEU A 208 6.16 7.58 -23.07
CA LEU A 208 6.06 6.48 -24.04
C LEU A 208 7.24 5.47 -24.24
N SER A 209 7.56 4.65 -23.25
CA SER A 209 7.54 3.18 -23.48
C SER A 209 6.11 2.59 -23.38
N ALA A 210 5.15 3.44 -23.00
CA ALA A 210 3.96 3.73 -23.83
C ALA A 210 2.72 2.85 -23.70
N ALA A 211 2.12 2.73 -22.52
CA ALA A 211 0.80 2.08 -22.32
C ALA A 211 0.63 0.68 -22.96
N PHE A 212 1.76 0.00 -23.25
CA PHE A 212 1.91 -1.25 -23.99
C PHE A 212 1.05 -1.37 -25.27
N LYS A 213 1.69 -1.10 -26.41
CA LYS A 213 1.34 -1.70 -27.70
C LYS A 213 0.98 -3.19 -27.49
N LYS A 214 -0.25 -3.58 -27.80
CA LYS A 214 -0.62 -4.99 -28.00
C LYS A 214 -0.60 -5.30 -29.50
N ILE A 215 0.02 -6.42 -29.87
CA ILE A 215 -0.33 -7.17 -31.08
C ILE A 215 -1.65 -7.88 -30.79
#